data_AF-A0A6A6CQ13-F1
#
_entry.id   AF-A0A6A6CQ13-F1
#
_cell.length_a   1.000
_cell.length_b   1.000
_cell.length_c   1.000
_cell.angle_alpha   90.00
_cell.angle_beta   90.00
_cell.angle_gamma   90.00
#
_symmetry.space_group_name_H-M   'P 1'
#
loop_
_entity.id
_entity.type
_entity.pdbx_description
1 polymer ?
#
loop_
_entity_poly.entity_id
_entity_poly.type
_entity_poly.pdbx_seq_one_letter_code
_entity_poly.pdbx_strand_id
1 'polypeptide(L)'
;MRFSSFFFAAAAAGLAAAEGLTRCGTAEPGDALKVELNEAYFSKVAEVSRVDEREINTYVHVVTSKAKRSMYTKEMVQEQMEVMNDAYAPVGITFLTKSINFTINDDWAAAGQDSPTEQEMKSALRRGTYADLNLYFTSDLPGGLLGFCYFPVANPTSTDLILDGCMCLADSMPNGTATEYNLGYTAVHEVGHFMGLYHVFQGTSCSGSGDNVNDTPLQKTPTQGCPSSQDSCPGAKGVDSIHNYMDYSTDECMYEFTDGQIDRAISIYSQQRAGK
;
A
#
# COMPACT_ATOMS: atom_id res chain seq x y z
N MET A 1 64.88 -3.52 -8.88
CA MET A 1 63.65 -2.93 -8.32
C MET A 1 62.52 -3.22 -9.30
N ARG A 2 61.64 -4.18 -8.97
CA ARG A 2 60.47 -4.52 -9.79
C ARG A 2 59.29 -3.68 -9.26
N PHE A 3 58.80 -2.75 -10.07
CA PHE A 3 57.58 -2.01 -9.76
C PHE A 3 56.38 -2.85 -10.19
N SER A 4 55.62 -3.34 -9.20
CA SER A 4 54.31 -3.96 -9.43
C SER A 4 53.27 -2.87 -9.67
N SER A 5 52.70 -2.83 -10.87
CA SER A 5 51.52 -2.02 -11.18
C SER A 5 50.29 -2.67 -10.55
N PHE A 6 49.73 -2.02 -9.54
CA PHE A 6 48.40 -2.37 -9.01
C PHE A 6 47.33 -1.78 -9.91
N PHE A 7 46.64 -2.63 -10.66
CA PHE A 7 45.37 -2.28 -11.29
C PHE A 7 44.28 -2.26 -10.21
N PHE A 8 43.77 -1.06 -9.89
CA PHE A 8 42.50 -0.93 -9.18
C PHE A 8 41.38 -1.25 -10.17
N ALA A 9 40.79 -2.43 -10.05
CA ALA A 9 39.52 -2.73 -10.67
C ALA A 9 38.42 -1.99 -9.89
N ALA A 10 37.88 -0.92 -10.47
CA ALA A 10 36.64 -0.33 -10.00
C ALA A 10 35.52 -1.34 -10.27
N ALA A 11 34.97 -1.93 -9.21
CA ALA A 11 33.76 -2.72 -9.30
C ALA A 11 32.59 -1.75 -9.56
N ALA A 12 32.12 -1.70 -10.80
CA ALA A 12 30.82 -1.14 -11.10
C ALA A 12 29.77 -2.09 -10.50
N ALA A 13 29.18 -1.73 -9.37
CA ALA A 13 27.96 -2.35 -8.90
C ALA A 13 26.85 -1.97 -9.89
N GLY A 14 26.53 -2.88 -10.81
CA GLY A 14 25.32 -2.76 -11.60
C GLY A 14 24.12 -2.92 -10.67
N LEU A 15 23.24 -1.92 -10.62
CA LEU A 15 21.88 -2.10 -10.14
C LEU A 15 21.23 -3.14 -11.07
N ALA A 16 21.01 -4.34 -10.56
CA ALA A 16 20.01 -5.22 -11.15
C ALA A 16 18.66 -4.60 -10.77
N ALA A 17 17.95 -4.05 -11.76
CA ALA A 17 16.53 -3.76 -11.63
C ALA A 17 15.83 -5.05 -11.17
N ALA A 18 14.86 -4.94 -10.26
CA ALA A 18 14.10 -6.09 -9.78
C ALA A 18 13.21 -6.63 -10.91
N GLU A 19 13.76 -7.45 -11.80
CA GLU A 19 12.97 -8.17 -12.80
C GLU A 19 12.01 -9.14 -12.09
N GLY A 20 10.71 -8.85 -12.12
CA GLY A 20 9.65 -9.81 -11.76
C GLY A 20 8.80 -9.48 -10.53
N LEU A 21 8.94 -8.30 -9.91
CA LEU A 21 8.02 -7.87 -8.84
C LEU A 21 6.77 -7.19 -9.42
N THR A 22 5.61 -7.49 -8.83
CA THR A 22 4.32 -6.86 -9.14
C THR A 22 3.96 -5.91 -8.00
N ARG A 23 3.70 -4.62 -8.32
CA ARG A 23 3.54 -3.57 -7.31
C ARG A 23 2.34 -3.78 -6.38
N CYS A 24 1.17 -4.04 -6.94
CA CYS A 24 -0.07 -4.17 -6.18
C CYS A 24 -0.96 -5.22 -6.84
N GLY A 25 -1.62 -6.00 -5.98
CA GLY A 25 -2.54 -7.09 -6.32
C GLY A 25 -3.95 -6.79 -5.84
N THR A 26 -4.20 -5.59 -5.30
CA THR A 26 -5.54 -5.16 -4.94
C THR A 26 -6.45 -5.26 -6.16
N ALA A 27 -7.50 -6.07 -6.03
CA ALA A 27 -8.43 -6.28 -7.12
C ALA A 27 -9.19 -4.98 -7.41
N GLU A 28 -9.36 -4.71 -8.71
CA GLU A 28 -10.20 -3.62 -9.17
C GLU A 28 -11.63 -3.78 -8.63
N PRO A 29 -12.19 -2.77 -7.93
CA PRO A 29 -13.51 -2.90 -7.38
C PRO A 29 -14.52 -3.03 -8.51
N GLY A 30 -15.47 -3.95 -8.34
CA GLY A 30 -16.60 -4.10 -9.27
C GLY A 30 -17.48 -2.86 -9.29
N ASP A 31 -18.30 -2.71 -10.32
CA ASP A 31 -19.10 -1.50 -10.55
C ASP A 31 -19.98 -1.11 -9.35
N ALA A 32 -20.60 -2.09 -8.70
CA ALA A 32 -21.42 -1.84 -7.51
C ALA A 32 -20.62 -1.23 -6.36
N LEU A 33 -19.40 -1.74 -6.11
CA LEU A 33 -18.52 -1.21 -5.06
C LEU A 33 -17.96 0.16 -5.45
N LYS A 34 -17.67 0.39 -6.74
CA LYS A 34 -17.29 1.71 -7.24
C LYS A 34 -18.38 2.75 -6.98
N VAL A 35 -19.64 2.40 -7.25
CA VAL A 35 -20.78 3.26 -6.94
C VAL A 35 -20.83 3.56 -5.45
N GLU A 36 -20.77 2.54 -4.59
CA GLU A 36 -20.83 2.70 -3.13
C GLU A 36 -19.70 3.60 -2.58
N LEU A 37 -18.46 3.38 -3.01
CA LEU A 37 -17.30 4.17 -2.60
C LEU A 37 -17.38 5.63 -3.08
N ASN A 38 -17.84 5.83 -4.31
CA ASN A 38 -18.00 7.17 -4.87
C ASN A 38 -19.16 7.93 -4.23
N GLU A 39 -20.28 7.26 -3.93
CA GLU A 39 -21.39 7.85 -3.18
C GLU A 39 -20.98 8.25 -1.77
N ALA A 40 -20.21 7.40 -1.08
CA ALA A 40 -19.62 7.77 0.21
C ALA A 40 -18.78 9.03 0.05
N TYR A 41 -17.85 9.08 -0.91
CA TYR A 41 -17.04 10.27 -1.11
C TYR A 41 -17.88 11.53 -1.38
N PHE A 42 -18.71 11.53 -2.43
CA PHE A 42 -19.42 12.73 -2.90
C PHE A 42 -20.53 13.20 -1.95
N SER A 43 -21.14 12.31 -1.16
CA SER A 43 -22.21 12.70 -0.24
C SER A 43 -21.72 13.50 0.97
N LYS A 44 -20.44 13.37 1.33
CA LYS A 44 -19.86 13.96 2.55
C LYS A 44 -18.58 14.74 2.36
N VAL A 45 -18.02 14.84 1.15
CA VAL A 45 -16.77 15.59 0.88
C VAL A 45 -16.82 17.03 1.42
N ALA A 46 -17.96 17.72 1.31
CA ALA A 46 -18.11 19.08 1.82
C ALA A 46 -18.16 19.18 3.35
N GLU A 47 -18.37 18.06 4.04
CA GLU A 47 -18.41 17.94 5.51
C GLU A 47 -17.10 17.36 6.07
N VAL A 48 -16.13 17.01 5.21
CA VAL A 48 -14.84 16.46 5.65
C VAL A 48 -14.06 17.52 6.42
N SER A 49 -13.94 17.31 7.72
CA SER A 49 -13.06 18.09 8.59
C SER A 49 -11.65 17.49 8.56
N ARG A 50 -10.71 18.22 7.96
CA ARG A 50 -9.27 17.94 8.01
C ARG A 50 -8.61 18.30 9.35
N VAL A 51 -9.38 18.92 10.25
CA VAL A 51 -8.88 19.40 11.55
C VAL A 51 -9.03 18.34 12.65
N ASP A 52 -9.88 17.34 12.42
CA ASP A 52 -10.06 16.24 13.38
C ASP A 52 -8.98 15.19 13.14
N GLU A 53 -8.07 15.04 14.11
CA GLU A 53 -7.12 13.92 14.10
C GLU A 53 -7.89 12.60 14.15
N ARG A 54 -7.52 11.68 13.26
CA ARG A 54 -8.12 10.35 13.14
C ARG A 54 -7.10 9.31 13.56
N GLU A 55 -7.29 8.79 14.75
CA GLU A 55 -6.50 7.70 15.29
C GLU A 55 -7.09 6.35 14.83
N ILE A 56 -6.33 5.60 14.03
CA ILE A 56 -6.68 4.26 13.57
C ILE A 56 -5.84 3.27 14.37
N ASN A 57 -6.48 2.46 15.22
CA ASN A 57 -5.75 1.40 15.91
C ASN A 57 -5.21 0.41 14.89
N THR A 58 -3.94 0.06 15.01
CA THR A 58 -3.25 -0.79 14.06
C THR A 58 -2.63 -2.00 14.75
N TYR A 59 -2.91 -3.19 14.24
CA TYR A 59 -2.36 -4.46 14.70
C TYR A 59 -1.45 -5.01 13.60
N VAL A 60 -0.17 -5.16 13.90
CA VAL A 60 0.84 -5.60 12.92
C VAL A 60 1.19 -7.06 13.15
N HIS A 61 1.07 -7.86 12.09
CA HIS A 61 1.33 -9.29 12.10
C HIS A 61 2.45 -9.61 11.12
N VAL A 62 3.62 -9.97 11.63
CA VAL A 62 4.72 -10.47 10.80
C VAL A 62 4.63 -11.99 10.75
N VAL A 63 4.37 -12.54 9.57
CA VAL A 63 4.19 -13.98 9.34
C VAL A 63 5.31 -14.49 8.46
N THR A 64 6.14 -15.37 9.00
CA THR A 64 7.39 -15.78 8.36
C THR A 64 7.44 -17.28 8.16
N SER A 65 8.06 -17.73 7.07
CA SER A 65 8.55 -19.08 6.98
C SER A 65 9.68 -19.30 7.97
N LYS A 66 9.89 -20.56 8.37
CA LYS A 66 10.97 -20.98 9.26
C LYS A 66 12.34 -20.62 8.70
N ALA A 67 12.50 -20.61 7.38
CA ALA A 67 13.74 -20.23 6.71
C ALA A 67 14.07 -18.74 6.88
N LYS A 68 13.04 -17.87 6.84
CA LYS A 68 13.18 -16.41 6.91
C LYS A 68 12.90 -15.80 8.29
N ARG A 69 12.60 -16.62 9.31
CA ARG A 69 12.21 -16.18 10.67
C ARG A 69 13.15 -15.20 11.37
N SER A 70 14.42 -15.11 10.94
CA SER A 70 15.43 -14.22 11.53
C SER A 70 15.70 -12.97 10.68
N MET A 71 15.02 -12.82 9.53
CA MET A 71 15.24 -11.70 8.62
C MET A 71 14.53 -10.42 9.07
N TYR A 72 13.41 -10.55 9.77
CA TYR A 72 12.56 -9.42 10.13
C TYR A 72 12.61 -9.14 11.62
N THR A 73 12.84 -7.89 11.99
CA THR A 73 12.96 -7.47 13.38
C THR A 73 11.82 -6.55 13.79
N LYS A 74 11.66 -6.33 15.10
CA LYS A 74 10.67 -5.39 15.60
C LYS A 74 11.00 -3.96 15.16
N GLU A 75 12.27 -3.63 15.04
CA GLU A 75 12.77 -2.33 14.60
C GLU A 75 12.32 -2.03 13.16
N MET A 76 12.42 -2.99 12.23
CA MET A 76 11.89 -2.83 10.86
C MET A 76 10.39 -2.49 10.87
N VAL A 77 9.62 -3.16 11.73
CA VAL A 77 8.19 -2.89 11.87
C VAL A 77 7.93 -1.51 12.47
N GLN A 78 8.75 -1.07 13.42
CA GLN A 78 8.63 0.26 14.01
C GLN A 78 8.94 1.36 12.98
N GLU A 79 10.02 1.22 12.22
CA GLU A 79 10.36 2.13 11.12
C GLU A 79 9.26 2.15 10.06
N GLN A 80 8.68 0.99 9.72
CA GLN A 80 7.54 0.93 8.82
C GLN A 80 6.33 1.72 9.35
N MET A 81 6.04 1.66 10.64
CA MET A 81 4.94 2.43 11.24
C MET A 81 5.25 3.92 11.32
N GLU A 82 6.53 4.31 11.42
CA GLU A 82 6.97 5.71 11.30
C GLU A 82 6.71 6.21 9.87
N VAL A 83 7.15 5.47 8.84
CA VAL A 83 6.88 5.79 7.42
C VAL A 83 5.37 5.93 7.15
N MET A 84 4.56 5.00 7.68
CA MET A 84 3.10 5.07 7.59
C MET A 84 2.54 6.34 8.24
N ASN A 85 3.01 6.70 9.43
CA ASN A 85 2.51 7.91 10.09
C ASN A 85 2.99 9.19 9.37
N ASP A 86 4.21 9.22 8.85
CA ASP A 86 4.74 10.37 8.11
C ASP A 86 3.96 10.62 6.80
N ALA A 87 3.66 9.56 6.05
CA ALA A 87 2.90 9.67 4.79
C ALA A 87 1.45 10.14 4.98
N TYR A 88 0.85 9.82 6.13
CA TYR A 88 -0.55 10.13 6.44
C TYR A 88 -0.73 11.32 7.41
N ALA A 89 0.34 11.82 8.03
CA ALA A 89 0.27 12.98 8.92
C ALA A 89 -0.29 14.25 8.23
N PRO A 90 0.07 14.59 6.96
CA PRO A 90 -0.53 15.73 6.25
C PRO A 90 -2.05 15.64 6.09
N VAL A 91 -2.58 14.43 6.23
CA VAL A 91 -3.99 14.08 6.01
C VAL A 91 -4.75 13.92 7.32
N GLY A 92 -4.10 14.21 8.46
CA GLY A 92 -4.70 14.15 9.80
C GLY A 92 -5.00 12.72 10.26
N ILE A 93 -4.34 11.71 9.69
CA ILE A 93 -4.48 10.31 10.08
C ILE A 93 -3.24 9.86 10.84
N THR A 94 -3.45 9.17 11.95
CA THR A 94 -2.39 8.58 12.77
C THR A 94 -2.71 7.12 13.03
N PHE A 95 -1.76 6.23 12.76
CA PHE A 95 -1.86 4.81 13.03
C PHE A 95 -1.28 4.49 14.40
N LEU A 96 -2.14 4.14 15.35
CA LEU A 96 -1.74 3.76 16.70
C LEU A 96 -1.42 2.27 16.77
N THR A 97 -0.14 1.91 16.77
CA THR A 97 0.28 0.51 16.91
C THR A 97 -0.13 -0.07 18.28
N LYS A 98 -1.09 -0.99 18.29
CA LYS A 98 -1.57 -1.67 19.51
C LYS A 98 -0.81 -2.95 19.81
N SER A 99 -0.41 -3.69 18.79
CA SER A 99 0.44 -4.87 18.94
C SER A 99 1.31 -5.10 17.71
N ILE A 100 2.43 -5.77 17.94
CA ILE A 100 3.31 -6.34 16.92
C ILE A 100 3.51 -7.80 17.30
N ASN A 101 3.16 -8.71 16.40
CA ASN A 101 3.26 -10.15 16.64
C ASN A 101 4.05 -10.82 15.53
N PHE A 102 4.90 -11.78 15.91
CA PHE A 102 5.68 -12.60 14.97
C PHE A 102 5.16 -14.03 15.02
N THR A 103 4.76 -14.57 13.86
CA THR A 103 4.24 -15.92 13.70
C THR A 103 5.12 -16.68 12.72
N ILE A 104 5.62 -17.84 13.14
CA ILE A 104 6.36 -18.74 12.23
C ILE A 104 5.38 -19.80 11.74
N ASN A 105 4.98 -19.71 10.47
CA ASN A 105 4.12 -20.67 9.81
C ASN A 105 4.40 -20.61 8.29
N ASP A 106 4.97 -21.70 7.76
CA ASP A 106 5.41 -21.77 6.36
C ASP A 106 4.24 -21.62 5.38
N ASP A 107 3.07 -22.19 5.68
CA ASP A 107 1.89 -22.12 4.81
C ASP A 107 1.31 -20.70 4.82
N TRP A 108 1.16 -20.09 6.01
CA TRP A 108 0.61 -18.74 6.12
C TRP A 108 1.56 -17.67 5.54
N ALA A 109 2.87 -17.87 5.64
CA ALA A 109 3.85 -16.98 5.04
C ALA A 109 3.75 -16.91 3.51
N ALA A 110 3.20 -17.95 2.88
CA ALA A 110 2.96 -18.06 1.45
C ALA A 110 1.46 -17.94 1.09
N ALA A 111 0.62 -17.46 2.01
CA ALA A 111 -0.81 -17.27 1.75
C ALA A 111 -1.02 -16.26 0.61
N GLY A 112 -1.75 -16.70 -0.42
CA GLY A 112 -2.17 -15.85 -1.53
C GLY A 112 -3.54 -15.21 -1.27
N GLN A 113 -3.84 -14.16 -2.03
CA GLN A 113 -5.13 -13.47 -1.98
C GLN A 113 -6.30 -14.42 -2.26
N ASP A 114 -7.36 -14.27 -1.48
CA ASP A 114 -8.60 -15.06 -1.48
C ASP A 114 -8.38 -16.58 -1.29
N SER A 115 -7.20 -16.98 -0.82
CA SER A 115 -6.90 -18.39 -0.58
C SER A 115 -7.52 -18.87 0.74
N PRO A 116 -7.86 -20.17 0.86
CA PRO A 116 -8.24 -20.75 2.15
C PRO A 116 -7.19 -20.51 3.25
N THR A 117 -5.91 -20.49 2.87
CA THR A 117 -4.78 -20.25 3.79
C THR A 117 -4.77 -18.82 4.32
N GLU A 118 -5.09 -17.82 3.49
CA GLU A 118 -5.28 -16.45 3.95
C GLU A 118 -6.45 -16.36 4.93
N GLN A 119 -7.59 -16.96 4.58
CA GLN A 119 -8.77 -16.93 5.44
C GLN A 119 -8.48 -17.58 6.80
N GLU A 120 -7.77 -18.71 6.83
CA GLU A 120 -7.34 -19.35 8.08
C GLU A 120 -6.41 -18.45 8.90
N MET A 121 -5.37 -17.89 8.26
CA MET A 121 -4.42 -17.00 8.90
C MET A 121 -5.12 -15.78 9.51
N LYS A 122 -5.91 -15.06 8.72
CA LYS A 122 -6.59 -13.85 9.16
C LYS A 122 -7.66 -14.16 10.21
N SER A 123 -8.35 -15.31 10.13
CA SER A 123 -9.28 -15.75 11.18
C SER A 123 -8.58 -15.93 12.53
N ALA A 124 -7.34 -16.42 12.54
CA ALA A 124 -6.58 -16.62 13.78
C ALA A 124 -5.95 -15.32 14.30
N LEU A 125 -5.47 -14.47 13.39
CA LEU A 125 -4.62 -13.33 13.73
C LEU A 125 -5.38 -12.00 13.86
N ARG A 126 -6.48 -11.79 13.13
CA ARG A 126 -7.21 -10.53 13.15
C ARG A 126 -7.55 -10.09 14.57
N ARG A 127 -7.39 -8.79 14.84
CA ARG A 127 -7.78 -8.13 16.09
C ARG A 127 -8.59 -6.88 15.80
N GLY A 128 -9.30 -6.39 16.82
CA GLY A 128 -10.04 -5.14 16.74
C GLY A 128 -11.38 -5.26 16.02
N THR A 129 -11.95 -4.10 15.68
CA THR A 129 -13.22 -3.98 14.93
C THR A 129 -12.96 -3.69 13.45
N TYR A 130 -13.99 -3.37 12.66
CA TYR A 130 -13.82 -3.03 11.24
C TYR A 130 -13.17 -1.65 11.01
N ALA A 131 -13.24 -0.77 12.02
CA ALA A 131 -12.53 0.51 12.06
C ALA A 131 -11.01 0.37 12.22
N ASP A 132 -10.53 -0.75 12.76
CA ASP A 132 -9.12 -0.97 13.05
C ASP A 132 -8.37 -1.58 11.85
N LEU A 133 -7.10 -1.19 11.66
CA LEU A 133 -6.24 -1.73 10.62
C LEU A 133 -5.53 -3.00 11.11
N ASN A 134 -5.66 -4.10 10.36
CA ASN A 134 -4.77 -5.26 10.49
C ASN A 134 -3.80 -5.25 9.30
N LEU A 135 -2.51 -5.12 9.60
CA LEU A 135 -1.44 -5.06 8.60
C LEU A 135 -0.57 -6.31 8.73
N TYR A 136 -0.52 -7.10 7.66
CA TYR A 136 0.16 -8.38 7.63
C TYR A 136 1.41 -8.28 6.75
N PHE A 137 2.58 -8.53 7.32
CA PHE A 137 3.82 -8.65 6.57
C PHE A 137 4.18 -10.12 6.41
N THR A 138 4.09 -10.66 5.19
CA THR A 138 4.39 -12.07 4.92
C THR A 138 5.74 -12.23 4.23
N SER A 139 6.52 -13.23 4.63
CA SER A 139 7.89 -13.39 4.10
C SER A 139 7.98 -14.00 2.71
N ASP A 140 6.93 -14.67 2.25
CA ASP A 140 6.92 -15.49 1.04
C ASP A 140 5.66 -15.25 0.19
N LEU A 141 5.19 -14.00 0.16
CA LEU A 141 4.02 -13.59 -0.62
C LEU A 141 4.14 -14.08 -2.08
N PRO A 142 3.15 -14.83 -2.62
CA PRO A 142 3.32 -15.55 -3.87
C PRO A 142 3.27 -14.62 -5.09
N GLY A 143 3.77 -15.10 -6.23
CA GLY A 143 3.63 -14.43 -7.52
C GLY A 143 4.52 -13.22 -7.74
N GLY A 144 5.53 -13.00 -6.89
CA GLY A 144 6.37 -11.80 -6.94
C GLY A 144 5.62 -10.54 -6.50
N LEU A 145 4.51 -10.70 -5.80
CA LEU A 145 3.66 -9.60 -5.36
C LEU A 145 4.32 -8.82 -4.22
N LEU A 146 4.21 -7.49 -4.26
CA LEU A 146 4.60 -6.62 -3.15
C LEU A 146 3.47 -6.43 -2.13
N GLY A 147 2.23 -6.25 -2.57
CA GLY A 147 1.12 -6.13 -1.62
C GLY A 147 -0.25 -6.23 -2.26
N PHE A 148 -1.27 -6.34 -1.41
CA PHE A 148 -2.67 -6.13 -1.75
C PHE A 148 -3.46 -5.74 -0.49
N CYS A 149 -4.61 -5.13 -0.69
CA CYS A 149 -5.57 -4.81 0.37
C CYS A 149 -7.01 -5.01 -0.10
N TYR A 150 -7.95 -4.97 0.86
CA TYR A 150 -9.37 -5.01 0.58
C TYR A 150 -9.99 -3.61 0.73
N PHE A 151 -10.74 -3.19 -0.29
CA PHE A 151 -11.52 -1.96 -0.24
C PHE A 151 -12.59 -2.01 0.86
N PRO A 152 -12.93 -0.86 1.47
CA PRO A 152 -13.99 -0.81 2.46
C PRO A 152 -15.37 -1.04 1.82
N VAL A 153 -16.26 -1.69 2.57
CA VAL A 153 -17.66 -1.89 2.21
C VAL A 153 -18.58 -1.38 3.32
N ALA A 154 -19.79 -0.93 2.96
CA ALA A 154 -20.72 -0.35 3.91
C ALA A 154 -21.27 -1.35 4.93
N ASN A 155 -21.49 -2.58 4.51
CA ASN A 155 -22.09 -3.62 5.34
C ASN A 155 -21.26 -4.91 5.20
N PRO A 156 -20.10 -4.99 5.87
CA PRO A 156 -19.20 -6.13 5.73
C PRO A 156 -19.87 -7.41 6.24
N THR A 157 -19.82 -8.45 5.43
CA THR A 157 -20.16 -9.81 5.85
C THR A 157 -19.12 -10.36 6.81
N SER A 158 -19.40 -11.49 7.46
CA SER A 158 -18.39 -12.15 8.31
C SER A 158 -17.12 -12.51 7.54
N THR A 159 -17.23 -12.84 6.25
CA THR A 159 -16.07 -13.12 5.40
C THR A 159 -15.27 -11.85 5.12
N ASP A 160 -15.95 -10.74 4.82
CA ASP A 160 -15.29 -9.45 4.60
C ASP A 160 -14.55 -9.01 5.85
N LEU A 161 -15.16 -9.17 7.04
CA LEU A 161 -14.49 -8.87 8.31
C LEU A 161 -13.23 -9.72 8.52
N ILE A 162 -13.26 -11.00 8.17
CA ILE A 162 -12.10 -11.88 8.30
C ILE A 162 -10.99 -11.45 7.35
N LEU A 163 -11.31 -11.19 6.08
CA LEU A 163 -10.31 -10.86 5.05
C LEU A 163 -9.81 -9.42 5.12
N ASP A 164 -10.57 -8.51 5.72
CA ASP A 164 -10.23 -7.09 5.83
C ASP A 164 -8.83 -6.84 6.44
N GLY A 165 -8.16 -5.83 5.90
CA GLY A 165 -6.76 -5.49 6.17
C GLY A 165 -5.87 -5.64 4.94
N CYS A 166 -4.61 -5.26 5.08
CA CYS A 166 -3.64 -5.27 3.98
C CYS A 166 -2.55 -6.32 4.21
N MET A 167 -2.16 -7.02 3.15
CA MET A 167 -1.04 -7.95 3.14
C MET A 167 0.09 -7.38 2.28
N CYS A 168 1.30 -7.31 2.83
CA CYS A 168 2.49 -6.81 2.15
C CYS A 168 3.63 -7.83 2.28
N LEU A 169 4.50 -7.86 1.28
CA LEU A 169 5.76 -8.59 1.32
C LEU A 169 6.64 -7.97 2.41
N ALA A 170 7.08 -8.77 3.37
CA ALA A 170 7.88 -8.29 4.50
C ALA A 170 9.22 -7.65 4.06
N ASP A 171 9.77 -8.10 2.93
CA ASP A 171 10.99 -7.52 2.33
C ASP A 171 10.79 -6.08 1.78
N SER A 172 9.54 -5.58 1.70
CA SER A 172 9.22 -4.19 1.31
C SER A 172 9.26 -3.19 2.48
N MET A 173 9.38 -3.67 3.72
CA MET A 173 9.60 -2.79 4.87
C MET A 173 10.96 -2.07 4.75
N PRO A 174 11.14 -0.94 5.47
CA PRO A 174 12.46 -0.36 5.68
C PRO A 174 13.50 -1.42 6.10
N ASN A 175 14.70 -1.32 5.52
CA ASN A 175 15.80 -2.29 5.68
C ASN A 175 15.54 -3.71 5.12
N GLY A 176 14.43 -3.93 4.42
CA GLY A 176 14.13 -5.18 3.72
C GLY A 176 14.94 -5.36 2.42
N THR A 177 14.82 -6.54 1.80
CA THR A 177 15.61 -6.91 0.61
C THR A 177 14.90 -6.71 -0.73
N ALA A 178 13.67 -6.18 -0.76
CA ALA A 178 12.97 -5.85 -2.00
C ALA A 178 13.50 -4.52 -2.56
N THR A 179 14.70 -4.55 -3.15
CA THR A 179 15.37 -3.38 -3.74
C THR A 179 14.40 -2.55 -4.60
N GLU A 180 14.51 -1.22 -4.50
CA GLU A 180 13.61 -0.21 -5.12
C GLU A 180 12.22 -0.09 -4.46
N TYR A 181 11.85 -1.01 -3.58
CA TYR A 181 10.54 -1.09 -2.92
C TYR A 181 10.65 -1.36 -1.41
N ASN A 182 11.80 -1.05 -0.80
CA ASN A 182 12.14 -1.34 0.59
C ASN A 182 12.23 -0.07 1.44
N LEU A 183 11.47 0.98 1.11
CA LEU A 183 11.32 2.17 1.96
C LEU A 183 9.98 2.16 2.72
N GLY A 184 9.17 1.12 2.56
CA GLY A 184 7.90 0.94 3.25
C GLY A 184 6.69 1.55 2.54
N TYR A 185 6.83 2.06 1.31
CA TYR A 185 5.72 2.68 0.60
C TYR A 185 4.77 1.68 -0.07
N THR A 186 5.12 0.40 -0.13
CA THR A 186 4.14 -0.66 -0.42
C THR A 186 3.00 -0.64 0.61
N ALA A 187 3.30 -0.60 1.91
CA ALA A 187 2.26 -0.53 2.93
C ALA A 187 1.44 0.76 2.85
N VAL A 188 2.08 1.89 2.54
CA VAL A 188 1.40 3.19 2.32
C VAL A 188 0.42 3.09 1.15
N HIS A 189 0.84 2.50 0.03
CA HIS A 189 0.00 2.27 -1.15
C HIS A 189 -1.22 1.39 -0.81
N GLU A 190 -0.98 0.22 -0.20
CA GLU A 190 -2.04 -0.74 0.11
C GLU A 190 -3.05 -0.18 1.11
N VAL A 191 -2.58 0.57 2.12
CA VAL A 191 -3.48 1.24 3.06
C VAL A 191 -4.22 2.39 2.39
N GLY A 192 -3.73 2.95 1.28
CA GLY A 192 -4.51 3.84 0.42
C GLY A 192 -5.80 3.16 -0.07
N HIS A 193 -5.72 1.90 -0.49
CA HIS A 193 -6.88 1.11 -0.86
C HIS A 193 -7.78 0.75 0.33
N PHE A 194 -7.21 0.43 1.51
CA PHE A 194 -7.97 0.28 2.76
C PHE A 194 -8.85 1.50 3.04
N MET A 195 -8.32 2.69 2.72
CA MET A 195 -8.99 3.98 2.88
C MET A 195 -9.91 4.36 1.70
N GLY A 196 -9.97 3.54 0.64
CA GLY A 196 -10.86 3.75 -0.51
C GLY A 196 -10.27 4.53 -1.69
N LEU A 197 -8.95 4.73 -1.71
CA LEU A 197 -8.26 5.34 -2.86
C LEU A 197 -8.07 4.33 -3.99
N TYR A 198 -8.28 4.80 -5.21
CA TYR A 198 -7.95 4.03 -6.40
C TYR A 198 -6.53 4.34 -6.86
N HIS A 199 -6.02 3.50 -7.76
CA HIS A 199 -4.83 3.85 -8.52
C HIS A 199 -5.04 5.16 -9.29
N VAL A 200 -4.02 6.01 -9.40
CA VAL A 200 -4.12 7.27 -10.19
C VAL A 200 -4.42 7.01 -11.67
N PHE A 201 -4.08 5.82 -12.17
CA PHE A 201 -4.36 5.34 -13.52
C PHE A 201 -5.68 4.54 -13.62
N GLN A 202 -6.56 4.66 -12.64
CA GLN A 202 -7.85 3.97 -12.60
C GLN A 202 -8.65 4.16 -13.89
N GLY A 203 -9.21 3.06 -14.41
CA GLY A 203 -9.96 3.06 -15.67
C GLY A 203 -9.07 3.08 -16.92
N THR A 204 -7.76 3.35 -16.79
CA THR A 204 -6.76 3.23 -17.85
C THR A 204 -7.14 4.01 -19.12
N SER A 205 -7.50 5.29 -18.95
CA SER A 205 -8.11 6.12 -20.00
C SER A 205 -7.73 7.58 -19.86
N CYS A 206 -7.61 8.30 -20.99
CA CYS A 206 -7.42 9.75 -21.03
C CYS A 206 -8.74 10.54 -21.07
N SER A 207 -9.83 9.92 -20.61
CA SER A 207 -11.15 10.52 -20.52
C SER A 207 -11.96 9.88 -19.39
N GLY A 208 -13.00 10.57 -18.93
CA GLY A 208 -13.84 10.13 -17.82
C GLY A 208 -13.33 10.69 -16.50
N SER A 209 -13.65 10.01 -15.40
CA SER A 209 -13.35 10.50 -14.04
C SER A 209 -12.03 10.01 -13.46
N GLY A 210 -11.27 9.17 -14.19
CA GLY A 210 -10.05 8.55 -13.68
C GLY A 210 -10.28 7.81 -12.35
N ASP A 211 -9.49 8.19 -11.33
CA ASP A 211 -9.56 7.70 -9.96
C ASP A 211 -10.67 8.37 -9.11
N ASN A 212 -11.52 9.18 -9.74
CA ASN A 212 -12.58 9.97 -9.10
C ASN A 212 -12.04 10.99 -8.08
N VAL A 213 -10.82 11.46 -8.30
CA VAL A 213 -10.22 12.60 -7.62
C VAL A 213 -9.91 13.67 -8.66
N ASN A 214 -10.25 14.94 -8.37
CA ASN A 214 -10.22 16.00 -9.39
C ASN A 214 -8.83 16.63 -9.58
N ASP A 215 -7.97 16.54 -8.57
CA ASP A 215 -6.63 17.14 -8.57
C ASP A 215 -5.52 16.14 -8.92
N THR A 216 -5.87 14.89 -9.18
CA THR A 216 -5.04 13.88 -9.85
C THR A 216 -5.23 14.00 -11.37
N PRO A 217 -4.17 14.26 -12.15
CA PRO A 217 -4.24 14.22 -13.61
C PRO A 217 -4.70 12.86 -14.14
N LEU A 218 -5.39 12.87 -15.29
CA LEU A 218 -5.77 11.64 -15.96
C LEU A 218 -4.52 10.88 -16.42
N GLN A 219 -4.42 9.62 -16.00
CA GLN A 219 -3.31 8.75 -16.30
C GLN A 219 -3.82 7.44 -16.91
N LYS A 220 -3.22 7.02 -18.02
CA LYS A 220 -3.63 5.80 -18.74
C LYS A 220 -2.84 4.58 -18.33
N THR A 221 -1.58 4.76 -17.94
CA THR A 221 -0.65 3.67 -17.64
C THR A 221 0.04 3.90 -16.30
N PRO A 222 0.30 2.85 -15.51
CA PRO A 222 1.15 2.97 -14.33
C PRO A 222 2.55 3.45 -14.71
N THR A 223 3.15 4.24 -13.84
CA THR A 223 4.57 4.60 -13.95
C THR A 223 5.44 3.43 -13.52
N GLN A 224 6.61 3.27 -14.14
CA GLN A 224 7.60 2.25 -13.78
C GLN A 224 8.94 2.92 -13.50
N GLY A 225 9.64 2.48 -12.46
CA GLY A 225 10.89 3.12 -12.03
C GLY A 225 10.65 4.51 -11.45
N CYS A 226 11.66 5.37 -11.58
CA CYS A 226 11.61 6.77 -11.15
C CYS A 226 11.98 7.71 -12.31
N PRO A 227 11.11 7.86 -13.34
CA PRO A 227 11.39 8.76 -14.46
C PRO A 227 11.29 10.22 -14.01
N SER A 228 11.97 11.13 -14.72
CA SER A 228 11.86 12.57 -14.43
C SER A 228 10.51 13.19 -14.81
N SER A 229 9.76 12.52 -15.70
CA SER A 229 8.42 12.90 -16.14
C SER A 229 7.80 11.73 -16.92
N GLN A 230 6.48 11.60 -16.84
CA GLN A 230 5.68 10.74 -17.73
C GLN A 230 4.39 11.48 -18.10
N ASP A 231 3.93 11.31 -19.32
CA ASP A 231 2.65 11.88 -19.79
C ASP A 231 1.99 10.88 -20.73
N SER A 232 1.17 10.02 -20.15
CA SER A 232 0.41 9.02 -20.87
C SER A 232 -0.84 9.61 -21.55
N CYS A 233 -1.18 10.88 -21.25
CA CYS A 233 -2.37 11.58 -21.70
C CYS A 233 -2.07 13.04 -22.15
N PRO A 234 -1.26 13.26 -23.21
CA PRO A 234 -0.76 14.58 -23.61
C PRO A 234 -1.80 15.61 -24.12
N GLY A 235 -3.08 15.22 -24.17
CA GLY A 235 -4.21 16.11 -24.46
C GLY A 235 -5.09 16.44 -23.25
N ALA A 236 -4.82 15.82 -22.10
CA ALA A 236 -5.48 16.10 -20.85
C ALA A 236 -4.70 17.16 -20.06
N LYS A 237 -5.31 17.70 -19.00
CA LYS A 237 -4.65 18.66 -18.12
C LYS A 237 -3.69 17.93 -17.17
N GLY A 238 -2.44 18.37 -17.12
CA GLY A 238 -1.43 17.83 -16.20
C GLY A 238 -0.53 16.78 -16.86
N VAL A 239 0.37 16.20 -16.07
CA VAL A 239 1.22 15.05 -16.43
C VAL A 239 0.93 13.92 -15.46
N ASP A 240 1.37 12.70 -15.76
CA ASP A 240 1.13 11.53 -14.91
C ASP A 240 1.64 11.77 -13.46
N SER A 241 0.94 11.21 -12.48
CA SER A 241 1.20 11.44 -11.06
C SER A 241 2.34 10.57 -10.54
N ILE A 242 3.53 10.70 -11.14
CA ILE A 242 4.68 9.81 -10.93
C ILE A 242 5.20 9.76 -9.48
N HIS A 243 4.84 10.74 -8.66
CA HIS A 243 5.26 10.86 -7.25
C HIS A 243 4.17 10.45 -6.26
N ASN A 244 2.99 10.08 -6.76
CA ASN A 244 1.85 9.74 -5.95
C ASN A 244 1.98 8.33 -5.37
N TYR A 245 1.63 8.16 -4.10
CA TYR A 245 1.65 6.84 -3.46
C TYR A 245 0.72 5.83 -4.14
N MET A 246 -0.33 6.27 -4.85
CA MET A 246 -1.26 5.39 -5.58
C MET A 246 -0.84 5.11 -7.04
N ASP A 247 0.38 5.48 -7.45
CA ASP A 247 1.01 5.01 -8.69
C ASP A 247 1.93 3.79 -8.44
N TYR A 248 2.62 3.30 -9.47
CA TYR A 248 3.53 2.15 -9.42
C TYR A 248 5.01 2.50 -9.57
N SER A 249 5.37 3.77 -9.42
CA SER A 249 6.78 4.19 -9.32
C SER A 249 7.53 3.43 -8.23
N THR A 250 8.86 3.42 -8.31
CA THR A 250 9.70 2.92 -7.22
C THR A 250 9.60 3.82 -5.99
N ASP A 251 9.88 3.26 -4.82
CA ASP A 251 9.66 3.94 -3.54
C ASP A 251 10.42 5.27 -3.46
N GLU A 252 11.63 5.37 -4.01
CA GLU A 252 12.43 6.61 -4.01
C GLU A 252 11.74 7.79 -4.71
N CYS A 253 10.77 7.51 -5.59
CA CYS A 253 10.05 8.51 -6.35
C CYS A 253 8.75 8.96 -5.66
N MET A 254 8.26 8.23 -4.66
CA MET A 254 6.97 8.49 -4.04
C MET A 254 7.11 9.39 -2.82
N TYR A 255 6.24 10.39 -2.70
CA TYR A 255 6.22 11.26 -1.52
C TYR A 255 4.87 11.93 -1.21
N GLU A 256 3.81 11.74 -2.01
CA GLU A 256 2.57 12.49 -1.82
C GLU A 256 1.25 11.71 -2.03
N PHE A 257 0.25 12.16 -1.27
CA PHE A 257 -1.16 12.11 -1.67
C PHE A 257 -1.59 13.53 -2.08
N THR A 258 -2.54 13.66 -2.99
CA THR A 258 -3.15 14.95 -3.31
C THR A 258 -4.19 15.35 -2.26
N ASP A 259 -4.52 16.63 -2.18
CA ASP A 259 -5.58 17.15 -1.32
C ASP A 259 -6.93 16.45 -1.57
N GLY A 260 -7.27 16.17 -2.83
CA GLY A 260 -8.49 15.47 -3.18
C GLY A 260 -8.48 13.99 -2.77
N GLN A 261 -7.32 13.33 -2.81
CA GLN A 261 -7.17 11.97 -2.29
C GLN A 261 -7.36 11.96 -0.76
N ILE A 262 -6.83 12.95 -0.05
CA ILE A 262 -7.04 13.11 1.40
C ILE A 262 -8.53 13.18 1.73
N ASP A 263 -9.26 14.06 1.06
CA ASP A 263 -10.70 14.23 1.31
C ASP A 263 -11.47 12.95 1.02
N ARG A 264 -11.09 12.23 -0.05
CA ARG A 264 -11.67 10.94 -0.40
C ARG A 264 -11.43 9.89 0.68
N ALA A 265 -10.18 9.71 1.09
CA ALA A 265 -9.79 8.74 2.11
C ALA A 265 -10.55 8.97 3.43
N ILE A 266 -10.57 10.21 3.91
CA ILE A 266 -11.26 10.57 5.16
C ILE A 266 -12.76 10.33 5.04
N SER A 267 -13.38 10.76 3.94
CA SER A 267 -14.82 10.63 3.71
C SER A 267 -15.25 9.17 3.70
N ILE A 268 -14.52 8.33 2.97
CA ILE A 268 -14.81 6.90 2.85
C ILE A 268 -14.58 6.19 4.19
N TYR A 269 -13.45 6.41 4.87
CA TYR A 269 -13.18 5.80 6.17
C TYR A 269 -14.29 6.13 7.18
N SER A 270 -14.68 7.41 7.27
CA SER A 270 -15.69 7.87 8.22
C SER A 270 -17.07 7.23 8.02
N GLN A 271 -17.42 6.87 6.78
CA GLN A 271 -18.73 6.30 6.45
C GLN A 271 -18.74 4.78 6.41
N GLN A 272 -17.67 4.20 5.90
CA GLN A 272 -17.62 2.77 5.66
C GLN A 272 -17.03 2.01 6.84
N ARG A 273 -16.10 2.61 7.60
CA ARG A 273 -15.36 1.92 8.66
C ARG A 273 -15.63 2.44 10.05
N ALA A 274 -15.64 3.76 10.26
CA ALA A 274 -15.73 4.33 11.59
C ALA A 274 -17.00 3.89 12.35
N GLY A 275 -16.82 3.44 13.59
CA GLY A 275 -17.91 2.94 14.44
C GLY A 275 -18.40 1.53 14.14
N LYS A 276 -17.71 0.77 13.27
CA LYS A 276 -18.00 -0.63 12.94
C LYS A 276 -16.87 -1.57 13.37
#